data_AF-A0A3D0N541-F1
#
_entry.id   AF-A0A3D0N541-F1
#
_cell.length_a   1.000
_cell.length_b   1.000
_cell.length_c   1.000
_cell.angle_alpha   90.00
_cell.angle_beta   90.00
_cell.angle_gamma   90.00
#
_symmetry.space_group_name_H-M   'P 1'
#
loop_
_entity.id
_entity.type
_entity.pdbx_description
1 polymer ?
#
loop_
_entity_poly.entity_id
_entity_poly.type
_entity_poly.pdbx_seq_one_letter_code
_entity_poly.pdbx_strand_id
1 'polypeptide(L)'
;GPGGQTATASVIENFPGFPDGITGAELIMRLSQQAQNFGVTIESAEVKSIVPDDSRWRLVCEDRDILASAIILAVGASPRRLKIPGERDLFGRGVSYCAT
;
A
#
# COMPACT_ATOMS: atom_id res chain seq x y z
N GLY A 1 -1.78 -4.90 2.15
CA GLY A 1 -2.29 -5.43 0.88
C GLY A 1 -2.20 -4.35 -0.19
N PRO A 2 -2.63 -4.63 -1.43
CA PRO A 2 -2.73 -3.63 -2.49
C PRO A 2 -3.47 -2.38 -1.98
N GLY A 3 -2.95 -1.18 -2.26
CA GLY A 3 -3.51 0.08 -1.75
C GLY A 3 -2.97 0.57 -0.40
N GLY A 4 -2.06 -0.18 0.23
CA GLY A 4 -1.45 0.24 1.49
C GLY A 4 -2.42 0.28 2.67
N GLN A 5 -2.02 0.95 3.77
CA GLN A 5 -2.86 1.06 4.97
C GLN A 5 -4.11 1.91 4.72
N THR A 6 -3.99 2.93 3.87
CA THR A 6 -5.07 3.84 3.49
C THR A 6 -6.30 3.10 2.98
N ALA A 7 -6.14 2.02 2.23
CA ALA A 7 -7.25 1.21 1.71
C ALA A 7 -8.17 0.64 2.81
N THR A 8 -7.68 0.50 4.05
CA THR A 8 -8.45 -0.05 5.17
C THR A 8 -9.24 1.00 5.97
N ALA A 9 -9.02 2.29 5.69
CA ALA A 9 -9.74 3.37 6.36
C ALA A 9 -11.21 3.38 5.92
N SER A 10 -12.12 3.46 6.89
CA SER A 10 -13.57 3.55 6.64
C SER A 10 -13.93 4.86 5.93
N VAL A 11 -13.43 5.98 6.45
CA VAL A 11 -13.60 7.32 5.87
C VAL A 11 -12.31 8.10 6.12
N ILE A 12 -11.91 8.89 5.12
CA ILE A 12 -10.78 9.81 5.14
C ILE A 12 -11.35 11.21 4.92
N GLU A 13 -11.18 12.08 5.90
CA GLU A 13 -11.69 13.46 5.89
C GLU A 13 -10.57 14.50 5.70
N ASN A 14 -9.32 14.06 5.77
CA ASN A 14 -8.13 14.91 5.76
C ASN A 14 -7.32 14.84 4.46
N PHE A 15 -7.86 14.23 3.40
CA PHE A 15 -7.25 14.25 2.07
C PHE A 15 -7.87 15.39 1.23
N PRO A 16 -7.07 16.37 0.76
CA PRO A 16 -7.60 17.54 0.07
C PRO A 16 -8.30 17.16 -1.24
N GLY A 17 -9.39 17.86 -1.55
CA GLY A 17 -10.22 17.62 -2.73
C GLY A 17 -11.47 16.76 -2.48
N PHE A 18 -11.67 16.27 -1.25
CA PHE A 18 -12.85 15.51 -0.84
C PHE A 18 -13.56 16.18 0.35
N PRO A 19 -14.33 17.26 0.13
CA PRO A 19 -14.96 18.03 1.20
C PRO A 19 -15.97 17.22 2.02
N ASP A 20 -16.61 16.21 1.42
CA ASP A 20 -17.54 15.29 2.08
C ASP A 20 -16.86 14.00 2.57
N GLY A 21 -15.52 13.96 2.54
CA GLY A 21 -14.72 12.77 2.81
C GLY A 21 -14.72 11.74 1.67
N ILE A 22 -13.89 10.72 1.80
CA ILE A 22 -13.77 9.61 0.84
C ILE A 22 -13.39 8.31 1.56
N THR A 23 -13.89 7.16 1.12
CA THR A 23 -13.43 5.89 1.70
C THR A 23 -12.00 5.58 1.28
N GLY A 24 -11.26 4.85 2.11
CA GLY A 24 -9.90 4.44 1.79
C GLY A 24 -9.79 3.64 0.48
N ALA A 25 -10.74 2.72 0.27
CA ALA A 25 -10.80 1.91 -0.93
C ALA A 25 -11.04 2.74 -2.21
N GLU A 26 -11.98 3.70 -2.16
CA GLU A 26 -12.29 4.57 -3.30
C GLU A 26 -11.11 5.48 -3.65
N LEU A 27 -10.44 6.06 -2.66
CA LEU A 27 -9.26 6.90 -2.89
C LEU A 27 -8.15 6.15 -3.62
N ILE A 28 -7.83 4.93 -3.15
CA ILE A 28 -6.80 4.09 -3.77
C ILE A 28 -7.18 3.68 -5.19
N MET A 29 -8.46 3.36 -5.43
CA MET A 29 -8.94 3.03 -6.77
C MET A 29 -8.72 4.21 -7.73
N ARG A 30 -9.08 5.44 -7.32
CA ARG A 30 -8.87 6.65 -8.12
C ARG A 30 -7.39 6.92 -8.42
N LEU A 31 -6.52 6.77 -7.42
CA LEU A 31 -5.07 6.95 -7.60
C LEU A 31 -4.47 5.88 -8.53
N SER A 32 -4.93 4.64 -8.42
CA SER A 32 -4.50 3.56 -9.31
C SER A 32 -4.91 3.83 -10.76
N GLN A 33 -6.15 4.27 -10.97
CA GLN A 33 -6.65 4.67 -12.29
C GLN A 33 -5.87 5.86 -12.85
N GLN A 34 -5.56 6.86 -12.01
CA GLN A 34 -4.77 8.01 -12.43
C GLN A 34 -3.39 7.57 -12.94
N ALA A 35 -2.69 6.70 -12.20
CA ALA A 35 -1.39 6.18 -12.62
C ALA A 35 -1.47 5.41 -13.96
N GLN A 36 -2.48 4.57 -14.12
CA GLN A 36 -2.73 3.84 -15.37
C GLN A 36 -3.02 4.77 -16.55
N ASN A 37 -3.75 5.87 -16.34
CA ASN A 37 -4.01 6.87 -17.38
C ASN A 37 -2.72 7.55 -17.89
N PHE A 38 -1.66 7.58 -17.07
CA PHE A 38 -0.32 8.03 -17.47
C PHE A 38 0.59 6.91 -18.01
N GLY A 39 0.05 5.70 -18.21
CA GLY A 39 0.77 4.57 -18.79
C GLY A 39 1.57 3.73 -17.78
N VAL A 40 1.35 3.90 -16.48
CA VAL A 40 1.99 3.05 -15.46
C VAL A 40 1.39 1.65 -15.51
N THR A 41 2.24 0.63 -15.62
CA THR A 41 1.84 -0.78 -15.49
C THR A 41 1.79 -1.15 -14.00
N ILE A 42 0.65 -1.66 -13.54
CA ILE A 42 0.47 -2.13 -12.16
C ILE A 42 0.46 -3.65 -12.18
N GLU A 43 1.45 -4.27 -11.53
CA GLU A 43 1.53 -5.71 -11.39
C GLU A 43 1.25 -6.11 -9.93
N SER A 44 0.45 -7.15 -9.75
CA SER A 44 0.32 -7.79 -8.45
C SER A 44 1.43 -8.82 -8.31
N ALA A 45 2.48 -8.45 -7.56
CA ALA A 45 3.60 -9.31 -7.23
C ALA A 45 4.17 -8.90 -5.87
N GLU A 46 4.58 -9.88 -5.06
CA GLU A 46 5.31 -9.65 -3.82
C GLU A 46 6.82 -9.79 -4.08
N VAL A 47 7.56 -8.70 -3.86
CA VAL A 47 9.02 -8.69 -3.98
C VAL A 47 9.63 -9.20 -2.68
N LYS A 48 10.31 -10.35 -2.74
CA LYS A 48 10.93 -11.03 -1.59
C LYS A 48 12.35 -10.51 -1.32
N SER A 49 13.10 -10.14 -2.36
CA SER A 49 14.43 -9.57 -2.22
C SER A 49 14.82 -8.71 -3.43
N ILE A 50 15.76 -7.80 -3.22
CA ILE A 50 16.36 -6.97 -4.28
C ILE A 50 17.86 -7.22 -4.27
N VAL A 51 18.42 -7.63 -5.41
CA VAL A 51 19.85 -7.93 -5.57
C VAL A 51 20.46 -7.12 -6.72
N PRO A 52 21.75 -6.72 -6.63
CA PRO A 52 22.47 -6.14 -7.76
C PRO A 52 22.54 -7.11 -8.95
N ASP A 53 22.41 -6.59 -10.16
CA ASP A 53 22.51 -7.36 -11.41
C ASP A 53 23.19 -6.51 -12.49
N ASP A 54 24.52 -6.56 -12.53
CA ASP A 54 25.39 -5.69 -13.32
C ASP A 54 25.09 -4.20 -13.13
N SER A 55 24.58 -3.54 -14.17
CA SER A 55 24.19 -2.12 -14.17
C SER A 55 22.71 -1.90 -13.84
N ARG A 56 22.02 -2.93 -13.35
CA ARG A 56 20.60 -2.92 -13.01
C ARG A 56 20.38 -3.57 -11.64
N TRP A 57 19.11 -3.60 -11.24
CA TRP A 57 18.62 -4.29 -10.07
C TRP A 57 17.68 -5.41 -10.48
N ARG A 58 17.76 -6.52 -9.76
CA ARG A 58 16.84 -7.64 -9.88
C ARG A 58 15.95 -7.73 -8.65
N LEU A 59 14.64 -7.65 -8.88
CA LEU A 59 13.61 -7.84 -7.88
C LEU A 59 13.15 -9.30 -7.98
N VAL A 60 13.45 -10.09 -6.96
CA VAL A 60 13.05 -11.49 -6.88
C VAL A 60 11.64 -11.57 -6.32
N CYS A 61 10.69 -12.04 -7.12
CA CYS A 61 9.32 -12.30 -6.67
C CYS A 61 9.09 -13.82 -6.55
N GLU A 62 7.88 -14.22 -6.18
CA GLU A 62 7.55 -15.65 -6.06
C GLU A 62 7.59 -16.39 -7.40
N ASP A 63 6.97 -15.81 -8.44
CA ASP A 63 6.78 -16.50 -9.73
C ASP A 63 7.71 -16.00 -10.84
N ARG A 64 8.34 -14.83 -10.66
CA ARG A 64 9.19 -14.20 -11.68
C ARG A 64 10.18 -13.20 -11.09
N ASP A 65 11.25 -12.95 -11.83
CA ASP A 65 12.17 -11.84 -11.57
C ASP A 65 11.80 -10.62 -12.41
N ILE A 66 11.95 -9.43 -11.83
CA ILE A 66 11.75 -8.15 -12.53
C ILE A 66 13.07 -7.39 -12.54
N LEU A 67 13.49 -6.90 -13.71
CA LEU A 67 14.73 -6.11 -13.86
C LEU A 67 14.40 -4.63 -13.99
N ALA A 68 15.10 -3.79 -13.23
CA ALA A 68 14.91 -2.35 -13.24
C ALA A 68 16.26 -1.61 -13.15
N SER A 69 16.41 -0.51 -13.89
CA SER A 69 17.60 0.34 -13.79
C SER A 69 17.62 1.20 -12.53
N ALA A 70 16.44 1.50 -11.97
CA ALA A 70 16.26 2.27 -10.75
C ALA A 70 15.06 1.74 -9.95
N ILE A 71 15.06 1.92 -8.64
CA ILE A 71 14.00 1.45 -7.74
C ILE A 71 13.57 2.59 -6.82
N ILE A 72 12.26 2.79 -6.70
CA ILE A 72 11.64 3.65 -5.68
C ILE A 72 10.97 2.73 -4.65
N LEU A 73 11.42 2.79 -3.40
CA LEU A 73 10.84 2.00 -2.31
C LEU A 73 9.69 2.77 -1.66
N ALA A 74 8.46 2.30 -1.91
CA ALA A 74 7.23 2.82 -1.32
C ALA A 74 6.46 1.71 -0.55
N VAL A 75 7.19 0.81 0.13
CA VAL A 75 6.64 -0.40 0.78
C VAL A 75 5.74 -0.11 2.00
N GLY A 76 5.66 1.15 2.42
CA GLY A 76 4.88 1.57 3.57
C GLY A 76 5.42 1.01 4.90
N ALA A 77 4.54 0.91 5.89
CA ALA A 77 4.83 0.35 7.19
C ALA A 77 3.63 -0.46 7.69
N SER A 78 3.89 -1.36 8.64
CA SER A 78 2.84 -2.09 9.36
C SER A 78 2.83 -1.67 10.83
N PRO A 79 1.66 -1.35 11.41
CA PRO A 79 1.58 -1.00 12.82
C PRO A 79 2.03 -2.17 13.69
N ARG A 80 2.83 -1.86 14.71
CA ARG A 80 3.24 -2.85 15.71
C ARG A 80 2.05 -3.13 16.63
N ARG A 81 1.53 -4.35 16.58
CA ARG A 81 0.45 -4.81 17.46
C ARG A 81 0.99 -5.16 18.84
N LEU A 82 0.23 -4.81 19.88
CA LEU A 82 0.58 -5.09 21.28
C LEU A 82 0.37 -6.57 21.66
N LYS A 83 -0.36 -7.32 20.85
CA LYS A 83 -0.69 -8.75 21.04
C LYS A 83 -1.49 -9.02 22.32
N ILE A 84 -2.40 -8.12 22.67
CA ILE A 84 -3.29 -8.26 23.83
C ILE A 84 -4.62 -8.93 23.44
N PRO A 85 -5.31 -9.63 24.36
CA PRO A 85 -6.64 -10.18 24.10
C PRO A 85 -7.61 -9.10 23.62
N GLY A 86 -8.39 -9.42 22.57
CA GLY A 86 -9.38 -8.49 21.99
C GLY A 86 -8.82 -7.46 21.00
N GLU A 87 -7.51 -7.25 20.91
CA GLU A 87 -6.91 -6.26 19.98
C GLU A 87 -7.28 -6.53 18.52
N ARG A 88 -7.24 -7.80 18.09
CA ARG A 88 -7.60 -8.19 16.72
C ARG A 88 -9.09 -8.07 16.46
N ASP A 89 -9.91 -8.48 17.43
CA ASP A 89 -11.36 -8.58 17.26
C ASP A 89 -12.05 -7.22 17.35
N LEU A 90 -11.41 -6.26 18.02
CA LEU A 90 -11.85 -4.87 18.15
C LEU A 90 -11.20 -3.93 17.12
N PHE A 91 -10.32 -4.43 16.24
CA PHE A 91 -9.74 -3.61 15.18
C PHE A 91 -10.82 -3.06 14.26
N GLY A 92 -10.86 -1.73 14.09
CA GLY A 92 -11.93 -1.03 13.36
C GLY A 92 -13.26 -0.91 14.11
N ARG A 93 -13.32 -1.39 15.37
CA ARG A 93 -14.51 -1.36 16.26
C ARG A 93 -14.19 -0.79 17.64
N GLY A 94 -13.21 0.12 17.71
CA GLY A 94 -12.73 0.74 18.95
C GLY A 94 -11.21 0.72 19.09
N VAL A 95 -10.53 -0.23 18.45
CA VAL A 95 -9.06 -0.23 18.29
C VAL A 95 -8.71 0.32 16.91
N SER A 96 -7.90 1.36 16.87
CA SER A 96 -7.32 1.94 15.65
C SER A 96 -5.81 2.16 15.82
N TYR A 97 -5.05 2.01 14.74
CA TYR A 97 -3.62 2.34 14.68
C TYR A 97 -3.34 3.62 13.87
N CYS A 98 -4.39 4.28 13.39
CA CYS A 98 -4.32 5.58 12.74
C CYS A 98 -5.25 6.51 13.52
N ALA A 99 -4.68 7.52 14.15
CA ALA A 99 -5.39 8.47 14.99
C ALA A 99 -5.42 9.84 14.29
N THR A 100 -6.13 9.91 13.16
CA THR A 100 -6.66 11.13 12.50
C THR A 100 -7.24 10.80 11.13
#